data_AF-A0AA43ANQ6-F1
#
_entry.id   AF-A0AA43ANQ6-F1
#
_cell.length_a   1.000
_cell.length_b   1.000
_cell.length_c   1.000
_cell.angle_alpha   90.00
_cell.angle_beta   90.00
_cell.angle_gamma   90.00
#
_symmetry.space_group_name_H-M   'P 1'
#
loop_
_entity.id
_entity.type
_entity.pdbx_description
1 polymer ?
#
loop_
_entity_poly.entity_id
_entity_poly.type
_entity_poly.pdbx_seq_one_letter_code
_entity_poly.pdbx_strand_id
1 'polypeptide(L)'
;MRKPIPPNATARDLVRRYVHEDGKSLGELSTAWGCKPFSVWRVFQRTDRPLQPHHVEGAITALQLDEFDANELRLRAAREAGWKIDPFYLGTDA
;
A
#
# COMPACT_ATOMS: atom_id res chain seq x y z
N MET A 1 -9.21 -4.99 17.05
CA MET A 1 -9.76 -5.30 15.72
C MET A 1 -9.59 -4.06 14.85
N ARG A 2 -8.92 -4.14 13.69
CA ARG A 2 -8.74 -2.98 12.79
C ARG A 2 -10.09 -2.58 12.19
N LYS A 3 -10.32 -1.27 12.02
CA LYS A 3 -11.55 -0.78 11.37
C LYS A 3 -11.66 -1.31 9.94
N PRO A 4 -12.87 -1.56 9.40
CA PRO A 4 -13.05 -1.94 8.01
C PRO A 4 -12.37 -0.94 7.06
N ILE A 5 -11.82 -1.44 5.97
CA ILE A 5 -11.24 -0.60 4.92
C ILE A 5 -12.39 0.01 4.09
N PRO A 6 -12.41 1.34 3.89
CA PRO A 6 -13.41 1.97 3.02
C PRO A 6 -13.36 1.39 1.59
N PRO A 7 -14.51 1.18 0.93
CA PRO A 7 -14.54 0.60 -0.42
C PRO A 7 -13.67 1.36 -1.44
N ASN A 8 -13.65 2.68 -1.33
CA ASN A 8 -12.91 3.61 -2.19
C ASN A 8 -11.51 3.97 -1.69
N ALA A 9 -11.00 3.29 -0.65
CA ALA A 9 -9.64 3.52 -0.17
C ALA A 9 -8.62 3.15 -1.26
N THR A 10 -7.63 4.02 -1.45
CA THR A 10 -6.51 3.76 -2.36
C THR A 10 -5.39 3.00 -1.65
N ALA A 11 -4.46 2.41 -2.41
CA ALA A 11 -3.25 1.82 -1.87
C ALA A 11 -2.44 2.83 -1.05
N ARG A 12 -2.45 4.11 -1.45
CA ARG A 12 -1.84 5.20 -0.65
C ARG A 12 -2.57 5.41 0.68
N ASP A 13 -3.89 5.34 0.70
CA ASP A 13 -4.66 5.49 1.93
C ASP A 13 -4.41 4.34 2.89
N LEU A 14 -4.24 3.12 2.37
CA LEU A 14 -3.80 1.97 3.14
C LEU A 14 -2.42 2.19 3.75
N VAL A 15 -1.43 2.60 2.95
CA VAL A 15 -0.08 2.88 3.49
C VAL A 15 -0.12 3.99 4.54
N ARG A 16 -0.85 5.09 4.31
CA ARG A 16 -1.02 6.17 5.31
C ARG A 16 -1.62 5.64 6.61
N ARG A 17 -2.66 4.81 6.48
CA ARG A 17 -3.32 4.19 7.63
C ARG A 17 -2.35 3.30 8.41
N TYR A 18 -1.64 2.40 7.73
CA TYR A 18 -0.71 1.48 8.39
C TYR A 18 0.47 2.20 9.05
N VAL A 19 1.02 3.23 8.39
CA VAL A 19 2.05 4.09 8.99
C VAL A 19 1.55 4.76 10.27
N HIS A 20 0.33 5.28 10.26
CA HIS A 20 -0.28 5.90 11.45
C HIS A 20 -0.57 4.87 12.56
N GLU A 21 -1.07 3.68 12.20
CA GLU A 21 -1.34 2.59 13.15
C GLU A 21 -0.04 2.08 13.81
N ASP A 22 1.09 2.12 13.10
CA ASP A 22 2.43 1.75 13.59
C ASP A 22 3.15 2.90 14.34
N GLY A 23 2.51 4.08 14.46
CA GLY A 23 3.07 5.24 15.17
C GLY A 23 4.25 5.92 14.44
N LYS A 24 4.45 5.62 13.15
CA LYS A 24 5.54 6.15 12.33
C LYS A 24 5.10 7.38 11.53
N SER A 25 6.08 8.13 11.03
CA SER A 25 5.87 9.15 10.01
C SER A 25 6.06 8.57 8.60
N LEU A 26 5.40 9.15 7.58
CA LEU A 26 5.58 8.72 6.18
C LEU A 26 7.06 8.78 5.75
N GLY A 27 7.81 9.77 6.22
CA GLY A 27 9.23 9.95 5.89
C GLY A 27 10.11 8.76 6.30
N GLU A 28 9.70 7.95 7.28
CA GLU A 28 10.45 6.78 7.73
C GLU A 28 10.44 5.62 6.71
N LEU A 29 9.50 5.62 5.76
CA LEU A 29 9.52 4.68 4.63
C LEU A 29 10.72 4.91 3.70
N SER A 30 11.37 6.07 3.79
CA SER A 30 12.48 6.46 2.90
C SER A 30 13.64 5.47 2.92
N THR A 31 13.96 4.89 4.07
CA THR A 31 14.99 3.85 4.22
C THR A 31 14.61 2.60 3.42
N ALA A 32 13.40 2.09 3.60
CA ALA A 32 12.93 0.89 2.90
C ALA A 32 12.74 1.12 1.40
N TRP A 33 12.47 2.36 0.99
CA TRP A 33 12.35 2.75 -0.42
C TRP A 33 13.69 3.16 -1.04
N GLY A 34 14.79 3.18 -0.27
CA GLY A 34 16.11 3.58 -0.74
C GLY A 34 16.16 5.02 -1.27
N CYS A 35 15.35 5.93 -0.72
CA CYS A 35 15.23 7.31 -1.19
C CYS A 35 15.32 8.33 -0.05
N LYS A 36 15.23 9.63 -0.37
CA LYS A 36 15.19 10.71 0.64
C LYS A 36 13.76 10.87 1.19
N PRO A 37 13.54 11.28 2.45
CA PRO A 37 12.20 11.51 3.02
C PRO A 37 11.29 12.40 2.17
N PHE A 38 11.84 13.43 1.53
CA PHE A 38 11.08 14.31 0.61
C PHE A 38 10.56 13.57 -0.64
N SER A 39 11.28 12.56 -1.13
CA SER A 39 10.82 11.73 -2.26
C SER A 39 9.62 10.89 -1.88
N VAL A 40 9.52 10.44 -0.62
CA VAL A 40 8.32 9.77 -0.11
C VAL A 40 7.10 10.68 -0.24
N TRP A 41 7.21 11.91 0.25
CA TRP A 41 6.12 12.90 0.13
C TRP A 41 5.68 13.14 -1.31
N ARG A 42 6.62 13.22 -2.27
CA ARG A 42 6.28 13.34 -3.70
C ARG A 42 5.49 12.15 -4.24
N VAL A 43 5.78 10.93 -3.79
CA VAL A 43 5.02 9.73 -4.20
C VAL A 43 3.57 9.80 -3.72
N PHE A 44 3.33 10.35 -2.53
CA PHE A 44 1.98 10.53 -1.98
C PHE A 44 1.21 11.72 -2.58
N GLN A 45 1.90 12.70 -3.16
CA GLN A 45 1.27 13.82 -3.88
C GLN A 45 0.91 13.49 -5.34
N ARG A 46 1.64 12.58 -5.99
CA ARG A 46 1.35 12.13 -7.36
C ARG A 46 0.23 11.12 -7.37
N THR A 47 -1.02 11.57 -7.46
CA THR A 47 -2.21 10.71 -7.47
C THR A 47 -2.56 10.18 -8.86
N ASP A 48 -1.93 10.70 -9.92
CA ASP A 48 -2.13 10.32 -11.33
C ASP A 48 -1.47 8.98 -11.69
N ARG A 49 -0.63 8.42 -10.81
CA ARG A 49 0.09 7.17 -11.05
C ARG A 49 -0.11 6.20 -9.88
N PRO A 50 -0.20 4.89 -10.14
CA PRO A 50 -0.22 3.89 -9.08
C PRO A 50 1.10 3.87 -8.31
N LEU A 51 1.09 3.28 -7.11
CA LEU A 51 2.33 2.95 -6.40
C LEU A 51 3.11 1.90 -7.20
N GLN A 52 4.42 2.10 -7.33
CA GLN A 52 5.32 1.11 -7.93
C GLN A 52 5.52 -0.09 -6.97
N PRO A 53 5.87 -1.27 -7.50
CA PRO A 53 6.07 -2.48 -6.69
C PRO A 53 7.03 -2.27 -5.51
N HIS A 54 8.14 -1.56 -5.72
CA HIS A 54 9.12 -1.31 -4.64
C HIS A 54 8.56 -0.42 -3.50
N HIS A 55 7.62 0.49 -3.78
CA HIS A 55 6.95 1.26 -2.73
C HIS A 55 6.04 0.36 -1.88
N VAL A 56 5.33 -0.56 -2.53
CA VAL A 56 4.41 -1.51 -1.90
C VAL A 56 5.19 -2.48 -1.01
N GLU A 57 6.15 -3.21 -1.58
CA GLU A 57 6.95 -4.20 -0.83
C GLU A 57 7.83 -3.53 0.24
N GLY A 58 8.34 -2.33 -0.04
CA GLY A 58 9.07 -1.54 0.94
C GLY A 58 8.20 -1.13 2.12
N ALA A 59 6.94 -0.75 1.90
CA ALA A 59 6.00 -0.44 2.99
C ALA A 59 5.62 -1.69 3.78
N ILE A 60 5.35 -2.82 3.11
CA ILE A 60 5.06 -4.11 3.75
C ILE A 60 6.20 -4.51 4.68
N THR A 61 7.43 -4.44 4.19
CA THR A 61 8.63 -4.79 4.96
C THR A 61 8.87 -3.80 6.11
N ALA A 62 8.79 -2.49 5.87
CA ALA A 62 9.05 -1.47 6.88
C ALA A 62 8.06 -1.49 8.06
N LEU A 63 6.81 -1.87 7.77
CA LEU A 63 5.71 -1.90 8.73
C LEU A 63 5.43 -3.30 9.28
N GLN A 64 6.19 -4.31 8.83
CA GLN A 64 6.02 -5.71 9.21
C GLN A 64 4.54 -6.14 9.12
N LEU A 65 3.90 -5.80 8.00
CA LEU A 65 2.49 -6.12 7.80
C LEU A 65 2.30 -7.64 7.81
N ASP A 66 1.21 -8.09 8.43
CA ASP A 66 0.83 -9.50 8.36
C ASP A 66 0.39 -9.88 6.93
N GLU A 67 0.20 -11.17 6.72
CA GLU A 67 -0.16 -11.70 5.41
C GLU A 67 -1.46 -11.10 4.85
N PHE A 68 -2.46 -10.85 5.70
CA PHE A 68 -3.75 -10.32 5.26
C PHE A 68 -3.63 -8.87 4.79
N ASP A 69 -2.97 -8.02 5.58
CA ASP A 69 -2.75 -6.61 5.22
C ASP A 69 -1.80 -6.45 4.04
N ALA A 70 -0.75 -7.26 3.99
CA ALA A 70 0.19 -7.26 2.88
C ALA A 70 -0.53 -7.65 1.57
N ASN A 71 -1.38 -8.67 1.61
CA ASN A 71 -2.14 -9.11 0.43
C ASN A 71 -3.20 -8.08 0.01
N GLU A 72 -3.93 -7.48 0.95
CA GLU A 72 -4.89 -6.42 0.62
C GLU A 72 -4.18 -5.22 -0.03
N LEU A 73 -3.02 -4.81 0.49
CA LEU A 73 -2.24 -3.72 -0.08
C LEU A 73 -1.75 -4.05 -1.50
N ARG A 74 -1.22 -5.27 -1.71
CA ARG A 74 -0.78 -5.74 -3.05
C ARG A 74 -1.94 -5.77 -4.04
N LEU A 75 -3.08 -6.35 -3.66
CA LEU A 75 -4.26 -6.44 -4.52
C LEU A 75 -4.78 -5.05 -4.89
N ARG A 76 -4.84 -4.13 -3.92
CA ARG A 76 -5.26 -2.75 -4.17
C ARG A 76 -4.31 -2.04 -5.14
N ALA A 77 -3.00 -2.13 -4.90
CA ALA A 77 -2.00 -1.51 -5.76
C ALA A 77 -2.00 -2.10 -7.19
N ALA A 78 -2.16 -3.41 -7.33
CA ALA A 78 -2.26 -4.08 -8.62
C ALA A 78 -3.49 -3.64 -9.41
N ARG A 79 -4.66 -3.57 -8.75
CA ARG A 79 -5.91 -3.06 -9.37
C ARG A 79 -5.74 -1.61 -9.85
N GLU A 80 -5.17 -0.74 -9.03
CA GLU A 80 -4.88 0.65 -9.42
C GLU A 80 -3.87 0.76 -10.56
N ALA A 81 -2.95 -0.19 -10.68
CA ALA A 81 -2.01 -0.29 -11.79
C ALA A 81 -2.61 -0.91 -13.06
N GLY A 82 -3.91 -1.25 -13.06
CA GLY A 82 -4.62 -1.81 -14.21
C GLY A 82 -4.40 -3.30 -14.44
N TRP A 83 -3.90 -4.03 -13.43
CA TRP A 83 -3.73 -5.47 -13.54
C TRP A 83 -5.09 -6.15 -13.56
N LYS A 84 -5.26 -7.06 -14.54
CA LYS A 84 -6.43 -7.95 -14.61
C LYS A 84 -6.16 -9.15 -13.72
N ILE A 85 -6.65 -9.07 -12.48
CA ILE A 85 -6.55 -10.19 -11.53
C ILE A 85 -7.67 -11.16 -11.86
N ASP A 86 -7.30 -12.41 -12.08
CA ASP A 86 -8.25 -13.48 -12.34
C ASP A 86 -9.20 -13.64 -11.12
N PRO A 87 -10.54 -13.53 -11.32
CA PRO A 87 -11.54 -13.63 -10.26
C PRO A 87 -11.47 -14.91 -9.43
N PHE A 88 -10.95 -16.01 -9.99
CA PHE A 88 -10.70 -17.25 -9.25
C PHE A 88 -9.84 -17.01 -8.00
N TYR A 89 -8.81 -16.16 -8.11
CA TYR A 89 -7.90 -15.83 -7.01
C TYR A 89 -8.45 -14.75 -6.06
N LEU A 90 -9.63 -14.20 -6.36
CA LEU A 90 -10.31 -13.22 -5.52
C LEU A 90 -11.43 -13.84 -4.68
N GLY A 91 -11.74 -15.12 -4.88
CA GLY A 91 -12.85 -15.81 -4.19
C GLY A 91 -14.23 -15.29 -4.61
N THR A 92 -14.35 -14.62 -5.76
CA THR A 92 -15.62 -14.08 -6.27
C THR A 92 -16.40 -15.06 -7.13
N ASP A 93 -15.79 -16.20 -7.47
CA ASP A 93 -16.37 -17.25 -8.32
C ASP A 93 -16.75 -18.52 -7.52
N ALA A 94 -16.95 -18.38 -6.20
CA ALA A 94 -17.41 -19.46 -5.31
C ALA A 94 -18.89 -19.30 -4.93
#